data_AF-A0A949BXN8-F1
#
_entry.id   AF-A0A949BXN8-F1
#
_cell.length_a   1.000
_cell.length_b   1.000
_cell.length_c   1.000
_cell.angle_alpha   90.00
_cell.angle_beta   90.00
_cell.angle_gamma   90.00
#
_symmetry.space_group_name_H-M   'P 1'
#
loop_
_entity.id
_entity.type
_entity.pdbx_description
1 polymer ?
#
loop_
_entity_poly.entity_id
_entity_poly.type
_entity_poly.pdbx_seq_one_letter_code
_entity_poly.pdbx_strand_id
1 'polypeptide(L)'
;MADLEVILVSRLPRTHVDEAFYHVLARGNNKQDIFLQESDYYLYLYLLDEYATRSSVTVHAHALLPNHIHLLLQVDTIPVSSLMHVLQQTYTQAFNRKHERVGHLFQGRYKAILVEDDAYLLSLVKYIHMNPVEAGFCSDPSGYLWSSHRHYMYGRGAGKVDTTFVKSVMAEFGGQDIDGYVLLPYKPLRANTDSLRFGSVSPIQTQASPTLDQLLEAVCAVNDLTPSAITGSSKERAIVRTRRLFMYYSVYLAGHRMVDVASYLGKSNGIITIATNSVKEALREKHGEWEASIRSVEQELASKNLK
;
A
#
# COMPACT_ATOMS: atom_id res chain seq x y z
N MET A 1 9.50 50.83 7.13
CA MET A 1 9.81 49.54 7.77
C MET A 1 8.54 48.71 7.69
N ALA A 2 8.51 47.70 6.82
CA ALA A 2 7.37 46.80 6.69
C ALA A 2 7.73 45.51 7.43
N ASP A 3 6.96 45.18 8.44
CA ASP A 3 7.07 43.96 9.23
C ASP A 3 6.87 42.73 8.33
N LEU A 4 7.90 41.91 8.20
CA LEU A 4 7.80 40.58 7.63
C LEU A 4 7.16 39.67 8.69
N GLU A 5 5.87 39.40 8.51
CA GLU A 5 5.18 38.31 9.20
C GLU A 5 5.87 36.99 8.83
N VAL A 6 6.63 36.42 9.78
CA VAL A 6 7.15 35.06 9.66
C VAL A 6 5.96 34.12 9.81
N ILE A 7 5.37 33.71 8.69
CA ILE A 7 4.40 32.61 8.68
C ILE A 7 5.17 31.35 9.08
N LEU A 8 4.98 30.92 10.32
CA LEU A 8 5.38 29.61 10.83
C LEU A 8 4.53 28.56 10.09
N VAL A 9 4.96 28.18 8.88
CA VAL A 9 4.35 27.06 8.14
C VAL A 9 4.76 25.77 8.85
N SER A 10 4.00 25.38 9.87
CA SER A 10 4.08 24.04 10.42
C SER A 10 3.74 23.04 9.31
N ARG A 11 4.59 22.03 9.14
CA ARG A 11 4.41 21.04 8.06
C ARG A 11 3.15 20.23 8.36
N LEU A 12 2.30 20.04 7.34
CA LEU A 12 1.06 19.26 7.48
C LEU A 12 1.32 17.89 8.14
N PRO A 13 0.48 17.48 9.11
CA PRO A 13 0.50 16.14 9.68
C PRO A 13 0.38 15.09 8.56
N ARG A 14 1.07 13.96 8.71
CA ARG A 14 0.86 12.84 7.79
C ARG A 14 -0.54 12.28 8.03
N THR A 15 -1.26 11.97 6.96
CA THR A 15 -2.54 11.26 7.04
C THR A 15 -2.30 9.91 7.72
N HIS A 16 -2.95 9.70 8.86
CA HIS A 16 -2.96 8.43 9.58
C HIS A 16 -4.34 7.81 9.40
N VAL A 17 -4.31 6.52 9.09
CA VAL A 17 -5.46 5.64 9.04
C VAL A 17 -5.13 4.50 10.00
N ASP A 18 -6.00 4.32 10.98
CA ASP A 18 -5.92 3.25 11.97
C ASP A 18 -5.97 1.88 11.28
N GLU A 19 -5.31 0.88 11.87
CA GLU A 19 -5.26 -0.52 11.39
C GLU A 19 -4.62 -0.72 10.00
N ALA A 20 -4.14 0.37 9.38
CA ALA A 20 -3.72 0.36 7.99
C ALA A 20 -2.28 -0.11 7.78
N PHE A 21 -2.02 -0.59 6.57
CA PHE A 21 -0.70 -1.02 6.11
C PHE A 21 0.02 0.12 5.41
N TYR A 22 1.32 0.25 5.65
CA TYR A 22 2.18 1.26 5.06
C TYR A 22 3.47 0.65 4.49
N HIS A 23 3.78 1.00 3.24
CA HIS A 23 5.14 0.87 2.71
C HIS A 23 5.99 2.00 3.25
N VAL A 24 6.94 1.67 4.11
CA VAL A 24 7.88 2.62 4.68
C VAL A 24 9.23 2.47 4.01
N LEU A 25 9.82 3.59 3.63
CA LEU A 25 11.14 3.63 3.01
C LEU A 25 11.95 4.84 3.47
N ALA A 26 13.23 4.60 3.71
CA ALA A 26 14.20 5.60 4.13
C ALA A 26 15.55 5.30 3.48
N ARG A 27 16.30 6.35 3.17
CA ARG A 27 17.56 6.25 2.42
C ARG A 27 18.63 7.10 3.08
N GLY A 28 19.88 6.65 2.99
CA GLY A 28 21.06 7.39 3.43
C GLY A 28 21.19 8.73 2.73
N ASN A 29 21.66 9.72 3.48
CA ASN A 29 21.96 11.04 2.95
C ASN A 29 23.00 10.90 1.82
N ASN A 30 22.82 11.62 0.71
CA ASN A 30 23.64 11.46 -0.50
C ASN A 30 23.74 10.01 -1.02
N LYS A 31 22.73 9.17 -0.77
CA LYS A 31 22.72 7.73 -1.10
C LYS A 31 23.86 6.93 -0.46
N GLN A 32 24.48 7.47 0.59
CA GLN A 32 25.53 6.78 1.34
C GLN A 32 24.99 5.52 2.02
N ASP A 33 25.90 4.60 2.32
CA ASP A 33 25.56 3.43 3.10
C ASP A 33 25.21 3.82 4.54
N ILE A 34 24.10 3.27 4.99
CA ILE A 34 23.56 3.35 6.35
C ILE A 34 23.83 2.06 7.13
N PHE A 35 24.32 1.00 6.47
CA PHE A 35 24.81 -0.22 7.11
C PHE A 35 26.21 -0.54 6.59
N LEU A 36 27.24 -0.40 7.42
CA LEU A 36 28.63 -0.61 7.01
C LEU A 36 29.15 -2.01 7.38
N GLN A 37 28.52 -2.64 8.37
CA GLN A 37 28.87 -3.97 8.87
C GLN A 37 27.65 -4.70 9.41
N GLU A 38 27.74 -6.02 9.57
CA GLU A 38 26.61 -6.87 10.02
C GLU A 38 25.97 -6.38 11.32
N SER A 39 26.78 -5.91 12.27
CA SER A 39 26.30 -5.42 13.56
C SER A 39 25.42 -4.16 13.44
N ASP A 40 25.50 -3.42 12.33
CA ASP A 40 24.60 -2.30 12.05
C ASP A 40 23.20 -2.80 11.64
N TYR A 41 23.12 -3.89 10.87
CA TYR A 41 21.86 -4.52 10.50
C TYR A 41 21.16 -5.13 11.71
N TYR A 42 21.91 -5.88 12.53
CA TYR A 42 21.38 -6.46 13.76
C TYR A 42 20.85 -5.38 14.72
N LEU A 43 21.59 -4.29 14.91
CA LEU A 43 21.14 -3.17 15.73
C LEU A 43 19.85 -2.57 15.19
N TYR A 44 19.74 -2.37 13.88
CA TYR A 44 18.54 -1.81 13.28
C TYR A 44 17.32 -2.71 13.48
N LEU A 45 17.48 -4.03 13.24
CA LEU A 45 16.41 -5.00 13.41
C LEU A 45 15.99 -5.13 14.88
N TYR A 46 16.94 -5.08 15.81
CA TYR A 46 16.66 -5.04 17.25
C TYR A 46 15.83 -3.81 17.63
N LEU A 47 16.26 -2.62 17.21
CA LEU A 47 15.53 -1.37 17.48
C LEU A 47 14.16 -1.35 16.80
N LEU A 48 14.04 -1.92 15.59
CA LEU A 48 12.78 -2.04 14.90
C LEU A 48 11.78 -2.89 15.70
N ASP A 49 12.20 -4.07 16.18
CA ASP A 49 11.34 -4.94 16.99
C ASP A 49 10.93 -4.29 18.32
N GLU A 50 11.89 -3.70 19.03
CA GLU A 50 11.66 -2.99 20.30
C GLU A 50 10.62 -1.87 20.14
N TYR A 51 10.80 -0.99 19.15
CA TYR A 51 9.89 0.14 18.95
C TYR A 51 8.59 -0.22 18.24
N ALA A 52 8.58 -1.30 17.45
CA ALA A 52 7.36 -1.89 16.89
C ALA A 52 6.45 -2.39 18.02
N THR A 53 7.01 -3.17 18.94
CA THR A 53 6.28 -3.70 20.10
C THR A 53 5.73 -2.57 20.97
N ARG A 54 6.53 -1.54 21.25
CA ARG A 54 6.11 -0.39 22.08
C ARG A 54 5.05 0.50 21.44
N SER A 55 4.95 0.48 20.11
CA SER A 55 4.03 1.32 19.34
C SER A 55 2.83 0.55 18.80
N SER A 56 2.64 -0.72 19.20
CA SER A 56 1.61 -1.61 18.64
C SER A 56 1.64 -1.64 17.10
N VAL A 57 2.83 -1.71 16.53
CA VAL A 57 3.04 -1.81 15.07
C VAL A 57 3.51 -3.22 14.74
N THR A 58 2.87 -3.85 13.76
CA THR A 58 3.27 -5.16 13.25
C THR A 58 4.18 -5.00 12.03
N VAL A 59 5.30 -5.71 12.02
CA VAL A 59 6.20 -5.78 10.85
C VAL A 59 5.82 -7.00 10.03
N HIS A 60 5.42 -6.81 8.76
CA HIS A 60 5.07 -7.93 7.88
C HIS A 60 6.13 -8.26 6.85
N ALA A 61 6.94 -7.28 6.44
CA ALA A 61 8.08 -7.52 5.57
C ALA A 61 9.15 -6.44 5.76
N HIS A 62 10.41 -6.80 5.52
CA HIS A 62 11.53 -5.88 5.45
C HIS A 62 12.58 -6.32 4.43
N ALA A 63 13.31 -5.35 3.89
CA ALA A 63 14.60 -5.54 3.25
C ALA A 63 15.47 -4.33 3.61
N LEU A 64 16.61 -4.60 4.23
CA LEU A 64 17.61 -3.62 4.60
C LEU A 64 18.75 -3.70 3.59
N LEU A 65 18.85 -2.74 2.67
CA LEU A 65 19.94 -2.63 1.71
C LEU A 65 20.99 -1.65 2.26
N PRO A 66 22.26 -1.74 1.83
CA PRO A 66 23.35 -0.94 2.40
C PRO A 66 23.03 0.54 2.55
N ASN A 67 22.37 1.16 1.57
CA ASN A 67 22.04 2.59 1.59
C ASN A 67 20.56 2.93 1.80
N HIS A 68 19.65 1.96 1.94
CA HIS A 68 18.23 2.24 2.15
C HIS A 68 17.46 1.05 2.72
N ILE A 69 16.28 1.33 3.25
CA ILE A 69 15.38 0.32 3.81
C ILE A 69 14.02 0.34 3.13
N HIS A 70 13.40 -0.83 3.10
CA HIS A 70 12.01 -1.03 2.75
C HIS A 70 11.34 -1.85 3.85
N LEU A 71 10.21 -1.36 4.38
CA LEU A 71 9.41 -2.03 5.41
C LEU A 71 7.94 -2.05 4.99
N LEU A 72 7.23 -3.12 5.33
CA LEU A 72 5.78 -3.19 5.35
C LEU A 72 5.32 -3.24 6.80
N LEU A 73 4.69 -2.16 7.24
CA LEU A 73 4.24 -2.00 8.62
C LEU A 73 2.72 -1.90 8.67
N GLN A 74 2.08 -2.61 9.59
CA GLN A 74 0.68 -2.39 9.96
C GLN A 74 0.64 -1.64 11.27
N VAL A 75 -0.04 -0.49 11.31
CA VAL A 75 -0.29 0.25 12.55
C VAL A 75 -1.59 -0.21 13.18
N ASP A 76 -1.72 -0.10 14.49
CA ASP A 76 -3.01 -0.06 15.17
C ASP A 76 -3.52 1.40 15.19
N THR A 77 -3.59 2.03 16.37
CA THR A 77 -4.01 3.43 16.57
C THR A 77 -2.86 4.42 16.66
N ILE A 78 -1.62 3.92 16.77
CA ILE A 78 -0.42 4.75 16.88
C ILE A 78 0.17 4.97 15.48
N PRO A 79 0.38 6.23 15.03
CA PRO A 79 0.92 6.49 13.71
C PRO A 79 2.33 5.92 13.51
N VAL A 80 2.65 5.50 12.28
CA VAL A 80 4.00 5.07 11.84
C VAL A 80 5.09 6.07 12.27
N SER A 81 4.77 7.36 12.35
CA SER A 81 5.72 8.39 12.78
C SER A 81 6.24 8.22 14.18
N SER A 82 5.45 7.68 15.10
CA SER A 82 5.86 7.46 16.48
C SER A 82 7.00 6.45 16.54
N LEU A 83 6.86 5.33 15.83
CA LEU A 83 7.91 4.31 15.68
C LEU A 83 9.12 4.87 14.93
N MET A 84 8.90 5.43 13.73
CA MET A 84 9.99 5.80 12.84
C MET A 84 10.83 6.96 13.38
N HIS A 85 10.24 7.86 14.15
CA HIS A 85 10.98 8.94 14.81
C HIS A 85 12.02 8.40 15.78
N VAL A 86 11.59 7.55 16.72
CA VAL A 86 12.49 7.00 17.74
C VAL A 86 13.49 6.02 17.12
N LEU A 87 13.05 5.17 16.20
CA LEU A 87 13.92 4.23 15.49
C LEU A 87 15.07 4.94 14.75
N GLN A 88 14.75 5.92 13.90
CA GLN A 88 15.78 6.62 13.11
C GLN A 88 16.70 7.45 13.99
N GLN A 89 16.17 8.08 15.04
CA GLN A 89 16.96 8.88 15.98
C GLN A 89 17.96 8.01 16.73
N THR A 90 17.49 6.95 17.41
CA THR A 90 18.35 6.05 18.20
C THR A 90 19.39 5.38 17.31
N TYR A 91 18.97 4.90 16.14
CA TYR A 91 19.89 4.27 15.20
C TYR A 91 20.97 5.22 14.68
N THR A 92 20.59 6.44 14.27
CA THR A 92 21.54 7.45 13.78
C THR A 92 22.57 7.81 14.84
N GLN A 93 22.14 7.98 16.09
CA GLN A 93 23.05 8.29 17.20
C GLN A 93 24.04 7.16 17.46
N ALA A 94 23.55 5.91 17.52
CA ALA A 94 24.40 4.74 17.72
C ALA A 94 25.38 4.53 16.56
N PHE A 95 24.90 4.66 15.31
CA PHE A 95 25.72 4.56 14.10
C PHE A 95 26.82 5.63 14.09
N ASN A 96 26.46 6.89 14.31
CA ASN A 96 27.41 8.00 14.32
C ASN A 96 28.47 7.84 15.41
N ARG A 97 28.09 7.43 16.62
CA ARG A 97 29.05 7.15 17.70
C ARG A 97 29.99 6.01 17.34
N LYS A 98 29.46 4.92 16.77
CA LYS A 98 30.23 3.71 16.45
C LYS A 98 31.23 3.92 15.32
N HIS A 99 30.85 4.72 14.33
CA HIS A 99 31.63 4.97 13.11
C HIS A 99 32.33 6.33 13.10
N GLU A 100 32.37 7.01 14.25
CA GLU A 100 33.02 8.33 14.43
C GLU A 100 32.53 9.40 13.44
N ARG A 101 31.22 9.40 13.17
CA ARG A 101 30.58 10.33 12.23
C ARG A 101 29.80 11.41 12.94
N VAL A 102 29.61 12.52 12.23
CA VAL A 102 28.74 13.63 12.62
C VAL A 102 27.72 13.94 11.53
N GLY A 103 26.60 14.58 11.90
CA GLY A 103 25.56 15.01 10.97
C GLY A 103 24.50 13.95 10.65
N HIS A 104 23.72 14.20 9.60
CA HIS A 104 22.57 13.38 9.24
C HIS A 104 22.99 12.08 8.54
N LEU A 105 22.49 10.95 9.05
CA LEU A 105 22.65 9.65 8.42
C LEU A 105 21.68 9.45 7.25
N PHE A 106 20.40 9.78 7.45
CA PHE A 106 19.33 9.68 6.44
C PHE A 106 19.15 10.99 5.66
N GLN A 107 18.70 10.90 4.41
CA GLN A 107 18.47 12.04 3.49
C GLN A 107 17.32 12.96 3.95
N GLY A 108 16.60 12.58 4.98
CA GLY A 108 15.47 13.31 5.54
C GLY A 108 14.47 12.37 6.17
N ARG A 109 13.20 12.79 6.18
CA ARG A 109 12.12 11.96 6.70
C ARG A 109 11.94 10.71 5.84
N TYR A 110 11.63 9.59 6.48
CA TYR A 110 11.07 8.42 5.79
C TYR A 110 9.81 8.80 4.99
N LYS A 111 9.58 8.10 3.88
CA LYS A 111 8.28 8.08 3.19
C LYS A 111 7.44 6.95 3.76
N ALA A 112 6.14 7.17 3.87
CA ALA A 112 5.14 6.16 4.21
C ALA A 112 4.01 6.26 3.20
N ILE A 113 3.72 5.16 2.53
CA ILE A 113 2.73 5.07 1.46
C ILE A 113 1.67 4.09 1.92
N LEU A 114 0.42 4.54 1.98
CA LEU A 114 -0.72 3.71 2.34
C LEU A 114 -0.86 2.53 1.35
N VAL A 115 -1.06 1.33 1.87
CA VAL A 115 -1.41 0.15 1.09
C VAL A 115 -2.93 0.04 1.05
N GLU A 116 -3.50 0.17 -0.14
CA GLU A 116 -4.95 0.39 -0.32
C GLU A 116 -5.75 -0.90 -0.51
N ASP A 117 -5.10 -1.99 -0.94
CA ASP A 117 -5.75 -3.27 -1.23
C ASP A 117 -4.77 -4.46 -1.13
N ASP A 118 -5.34 -5.66 -1.07
CA ASP A 118 -4.60 -6.93 -0.92
C ASP A 118 -3.70 -7.26 -2.11
N ALA A 119 -4.09 -6.89 -3.33
CA ALA A 119 -3.26 -7.13 -4.51
C ALA A 119 -2.00 -6.26 -4.45
N TYR A 120 -2.14 -5.01 -4.02
CA TYR A 120 -1.02 -4.12 -3.72
C TYR A 120 -0.17 -4.70 -2.58
N LEU A 121 -0.78 -5.14 -1.48
CA LEU A 121 -0.05 -5.78 -0.37
C LEU A 121 0.87 -6.91 -0.84
N LEU A 122 0.34 -7.88 -1.60
CA LEU A 122 1.12 -9.02 -2.08
C LEU A 122 2.22 -8.59 -3.07
N SER A 123 1.89 -7.67 -3.99
CA SER A 123 2.87 -7.11 -4.93
C SER A 123 4.00 -6.39 -4.22
N LEU A 124 3.69 -5.70 -3.12
CA LEU A 124 4.65 -4.98 -2.31
C LEU A 124 5.57 -5.93 -1.55
N VAL A 125 5.04 -7.02 -0.97
CA VAL A 125 5.86 -8.04 -0.30
C VAL A 125 6.87 -8.65 -1.27
N LYS A 126 6.43 -8.98 -2.49
CA LYS A 126 7.32 -9.41 -3.57
C LYS A 126 8.38 -8.36 -3.89
N TYR A 127 7.97 -7.11 -4.10
CA TYR A 127 8.88 -6.01 -4.39
C TYR A 127 9.95 -5.84 -3.30
N ILE A 128 9.56 -5.90 -2.02
CA ILE A 128 10.49 -5.74 -0.89
C ILE A 128 11.55 -6.84 -0.91
N HIS A 129 11.14 -8.12 -1.02
CA HIS A 129 12.06 -9.24 -0.99
C HIS A 129 12.91 -9.38 -2.27
N MET A 130 12.42 -8.92 -3.43
CA MET A 130 13.18 -8.90 -4.68
C MET A 130 14.17 -7.72 -4.75
N ASN A 131 14.03 -6.71 -3.89
CA ASN A 131 14.87 -5.52 -3.94
C ASN A 131 16.38 -5.79 -3.84
N PRO A 132 16.87 -6.70 -2.97
CA PRO A 132 18.28 -7.08 -2.94
C PRO A 132 18.77 -7.74 -4.23
N VAL A 133 17.92 -8.51 -4.92
CA VAL A 133 18.24 -9.14 -6.20
C VAL A 133 18.42 -8.08 -7.29
N GLU A 134 17.48 -7.14 -7.38
CA GLU A 134 17.54 -6.03 -8.34
C GLU A 134 18.73 -5.10 -8.13
N ALA A 135 19.12 -4.92 -6.87
CA ALA A 135 20.29 -4.13 -6.51
C ALA A 135 21.61 -4.91 -6.70
N GLY A 136 21.55 -6.17 -7.14
CA GLY A 136 22.72 -7.00 -7.45
C GLY A 136 23.43 -7.60 -6.24
N PHE A 137 22.79 -7.63 -5.06
CA PHE A 137 23.40 -8.18 -3.84
C PHE A 137 23.30 -9.71 -3.73
N CYS A 138 22.35 -10.32 -4.44
CA CYS A 138 22.17 -11.77 -4.49
C CYS A 138 21.48 -12.18 -5.81
N SER A 139 21.61 -13.45 -6.21
CA SER A 139 20.86 -14.02 -7.34
C SER A 139 19.47 -14.53 -6.94
N ASP A 140 19.26 -14.77 -5.64
CA ASP A 140 18.06 -15.35 -5.06
C ASP A 140 17.71 -14.61 -3.76
N PRO A 141 16.43 -14.22 -3.52
CA PRO A 141 16.02 -13.53 -2.30
C PRO A 141 16.36 -14.26 -0.99
N SER A 142 16.35 -15.60 -0.98
CA SER A 142 16.74 -16.44 0.18
C SER A 142 18.21 -16.30 0.55
N GLY A 143 19.04 -15.88 -0.41
CA GLY A 143 20.46 -15.60 -0.23
C GLY A 143 20.75 -14.29 0.51
N TYR A 144 19.78 -13.40 0.64
CA TYR A 144 19.98 -12.11 1.31
C TYR A 144 19.48 -12.12 2.76
N LEU A 145 20.42 -12.21 3.70
CA LEU A 145 20.14 -12.37 5.14
C LEU A 145 19.35 -11.22 5.76
N TRP A 146 19.49 -10.00 5.22
CA TRP A 146 18.87 -8.77 5.76
C TRP A 146 17.51 -8.46 5.14
N SER A 147 16.80 -9.51 4.71
CA SER A 147 15.39 -9.44 4.31
C SER A 147 14.56 -10.47 5.08
N SER A 148 13.26 -10.20 5.16
CA SER A 148 12.28 -11.12 5.74
C SER A 148 11.90 -12.28 4.84
N HIS A 149 12.47 -12.41 3.63
CA HIS A 149 12.10 -13.47 2.70
C HIS A 149 12.21 -14.86 3.34
N ARG A 150 13.25 -15.08 4.15
CA ARG A 150 13.49 -16.34 4.88
C ARG A 150 12.41 -16.66 5.92
N HIS A 151 11.73 -15.66 6.51
CA HIS A 151 10.58 -15.91 7.39
C HIS A 151 9.41 -16.55 6.64
N TYR A 152 9.17 -16.10 5.42
CA TYR A 152 8.11 -16.64 4.58
C TYR A 152 8.43 -18.07 4.14
N MET A 153 9.67 -18.29 3.71
CA MET A 153 10.19 -19.56 3.21
C MET A 153 10.38 -20.64 4.28
N TYR A 154 11.07 -20.30 5.36
CA TYR A 154 11.59 -21.28 6.31
C TYR A 154 11.01 -21.11 7.72
N GLY A 155 10.08 -20.17 7.91
CA GLY A 155 9.54 -19.82 9.22
C GLY A 155 10.54 -19.11 10.14
N ARG A 156 11.72 -18.71 9.63
CA ARG A 156 12.78 -18.05 10.41
C ARG A 156 13.66 -17.16 9.55
N GLY A 157 14.15 -16.06 10.13
CA GLY A 157 15.06 -15.13 9.47
C GLY A 157 15.56 -14.06 10.45
N ALA A 158 16.26 -13.04 9.95
CA ALA A 158 16.78 -11.96 10.78
C ALA A 158 15.67 -10.99 11.23
N GLY A 159 15.57 -10.70 12.52
CA GLY A 159 14.51 -9.83 13.07
C GLY A 159 13.16 -10.54 13.24
N LYS A 160 12.15 -9.79 13.69
CA LYS A 160 10.80 -10.30 13.98
C LYS A 160 9.81 -9.83 12.92
N VAL A 161 9.02 -10.77 12.40
CA VAL A 161 8.07 -10.54 11.32
C VAL A 161 6.83 -11.40 11.53
N ASP A 162 5.64 -10.82 11.40
CA ASP A 162 4.39 -11.57 11.26
C ASP A 162 4.14 -11.89 9.79
N THR A 163 4.19 -13.18 9.46
CA THR A 163 3.88 -13.67 8.11
C THR A 163 2.45 -14.19 7.98
N THR A 164 1.72 -14.30 9.09
CA THR A 164 0.43 -14.98 9.18
C THR A 164 -0.60 -14.31 8.29
N PHE A 165 -0.77 -13.00 8.45
CA PHE A 165 -1.75 -12.23 7.68
C PHE A 165 -1.42 -12.22 6.18
N VAL A 166 -0.17 -11.94 5.82
CA VAL A 166 0.22 -11.91 4.39
C VAL A 166 0.07 -13.29 3.75
N LYS A 167 0.39 -14.38 4.47
CA LYS A 167 0.17 -15.75 3.99
C LYS A 167 -1.31 -16.09 3.86
N SER A 168 -2.17 -15.62 4.75
CA SER A 168 -3.63 -15.83 4.59
C SER A 168 -4.16 -15.11 3.36
N VAL A 169 -3.77 -13.85 3.15
CA VAL A 169 -4.10 -13.10 1.94
C VAL A 169 -3.57 -13.82 0.70
N MET A 170 -2.33 -14.30 0.72
CA MET A 170 -1.75 -15.04 -0.41
C MET A 170 -2.54 -16.32 -0.73
N ALA A 171 -2.97 -17.07 0.30
CA ALA A 171 -3.78 -18.27 0.16
C ALA A 171 -5.15 -17.97 -0.47
N GLU A 172 -5.77 -16.85 -0.11
CA GLU A 172 -7.03 -16.41 -0.73
C GLU A 172 -6.88 -16.13 -2.23
N PHE A 173 -5.71 -15.68 -2.69
CA PHE A 173 -5.40 -15.48 -4.11
C PHE A 173 -4.92 -16.76 -4.83
N GLY A 174 -5.00 -17.93 -4.16
CA GLY A 174 -4.59 -19.23 -4.72
C GLY A 174 -3.08 -19.48 -4.69
N GLY A 175 -2.31 -18.59 -4.06
CA GLY A 175 -0.87 -18.78 -3.85
C GLY A 175 -0.62 -19.71 -2.67
N GLN A 176 0.25 -20.70 -2.85
CA GLN A 176 0.59 -21.67 -1.80
C GLN A 176 1.91 -21.31 -1.09
N ASP A 177 2.80 -20.57 -1.75
CA ASP A 177 4.09 -20.15 -1.20
C ASP A 177 4.65 -18.92 -1.94
N ILE A 178 5.59 -18.23 -1.29
CA ILE A 178 6.34 -17.09 -1.82
C ILE A 178 7.41 -17.49 -2.84
N ASP A 179 7.85 -18.75 -2.82
CA ASP A 179 8.85 -19.35 -3.72
C ASP A 179 8.53 -19.15 -5.20
N GLY A 180 7.23 -19.13 -5.52
CA GLY A 180 6.70 -18.91 -6.85
C GLY A 180 6.18 -17.49 -7.05
N TYR A 181 6.98 -16.46 -6.77
CA TYR A 181 6.63 -15.05 -7.04
C TYR A 181 6.03 -14.78 -8.43
N VAL A 182 6.18 -15.72 -9.38
CA VAL A 182 5.52 -15.84 -10.69
C VAL A 182 4.05 -15.41 -10.68
N LEU A 183 3.28 -15.70 -9.62
CA LEU A 183 1.86 -15.37 -9.57
C LEU A 183 1.57 -13.94 -9.08
N LEU A 184 2.54 -13.26 -8.49
CA LEU A 184 2.36 -11.91 -7.93
C LEU A 184 2.84 -10.83 -8.92
N PRO A 185 2.12 -9.70 -9.06
CA PRO A 185 2.62 -8.57 -9.82
C PRO A 185 3.96 -8.12 -9.26
N TYR A 186 4.92 -7.88 -10.15
CA TYR A 186 6.29 -7.59 -9.72
C TYR A 186 6.42 -6.23 -9.02
N LYS A 187 5.57 -5.27 -9.37
CA LYS A 187 5.44 -3.98 -8.69
C LYS A 187 4.02 -3.78 -8.20
N PRO A 188 3.84 -3.03 -7.10
CA PRO A 188 2.55 -2.47 -6.72
C PRO A 188 1.74 -1.94 -7.90
N LEU A 189 0.56 -2.53 -8.16
CA LEU A 189 -0.32 -2.12 -9.26
C LEU A 189 -0.78 -0.65 -9.18
N ARG A 190 -0.70 -0.03 -7.99
CA ARG A 190 -1.08 1.37 -7.74
C ARG A 190 0.07 2.29 -7.37
N ALA A 191 1.28 1.78 -7.13
CA ALA A 191 2.41 2.67 -6.95
C ALA A 191 2.89 3.10 -8.33
N ASN A 192 2.49 4.30 -8.77
CA ASN A 192 3.15 4.96 -9.88
C ASN A 192 4.64 5.13 -9.50
N THR A 193 5.46 4.13 -9.83
CA THR A 193 6.85 4.04 -9.36
C THR A 193 7.74 5.11 -9.96
N ASP A 194 7.25 5.94 -10.87
CA ASP A 194 7.96 7.14 -11.32
C ASP A 194 8.09 8.20 -10.20
N SER A 195 7.19 8.17 -9.21
CA SER A 195 7.34 8.92 -7.95
C SER A 195 8.25 8.22 -6.91
N LEU A 196 8.59 6.95 -7.16
CA LEU A 196 9.46 6.11 -6.32
C LEU A 196 10.87 5.96 -6.90
N ARG A 197 11.06 6.22 -8.19
CA ARG A 197 12.37 6.54 -8.76
C ARG A 197 12.75 7.90 -8.22
N PHE A 198 13.83 7.96 -7.47
CA PHE A 198 14.47 9.23 -7.17
C PHE A 198 14.97 9.83 -8.49
N GLY A 199 14.14 10.67 -9.14
CA GLY A 199 14.57 11.60 -10.18
C GLY A 199 14.23 11.30 -11.65
N SER A 200 13.05 10.80 -12.02
CA SER A 200 12.62 10.84 -13.43
C SER A 200 11.11 10.95 -13.61
N VAL A 201 10.65 12.07 -14.16
CA VAL A 201 9.29 12.24 -14.68
C VAL A 201 9.36 12.23 -16.20
N SER A 202 8.46 11.49 -16.85
CA SER A 202 7.99 11.82 -18.20
C SER A 202 6.50 11.54 -18.28
N PRO A 203 5.73 12.32 -19.06
CA PRO A 203 4.28 12.37 -18.97
C PRO A 203 3.65 11.24 -19.79
N ILE A 204 2.77 10.46 -19.17
CA ILE A 204 1.91 9.53 -19.90
C ILE A 204 0.60 10.25 -20.24
N GLN A 205 0.27 10.27 -21.53
CA GLN A 205 -1.00 10.71 -22.08
C GLN A 205 -2.12 9.76 -21.63
N THR A 206 -3.18 10.26 -20.99
CA THR A 206 -4.36 9.49 -20.61
C THR A 206 -5.54 9.81 -21.53
N GLN A 207 -6.16 8.78 -22.10
CA GLN A 207 -7.59 8.85 -22.42
C GLN A 207 -8.35 8.97 -21.07
N ALA A 208 -9.32 9.86 -20.99
CA ALA A 208 -9.98 10.22 -19.73
C ALA A 208 -11.02 9.16 -19.35
N SER A 209 -10.83 8.51 -18.20
CA SER A 209 -11.82 7.58 -17.61
C SER A 209 -13.16 8.29 -17.30
N PRO A 210 -14.29 7.56 -17.27
CA PRO A 210 -15.60 8.13 -16.96
C PRO A 210 -15.66 8.67 -15.53
N THR A 211 -16.38 9.78 -15.30
CA THR A 211 -16.54 10.37 -13.96
C THR A 211 -17.44 9.52 -13.05
N LEU A 212 -17.39 9.75 -11.73
CA LEU A 212 -18.27 9.03 -10.78
C LEU A 212 -19.75 9.26 -11.05
N ASP A 213 -20.14 10.45 -11.51
CA ASP A 213 -21.52 10.75 -11.91
C ASP A 213 -21.94 9.94 -13.13
N GLN A 214 -21.10 9.88 -14.15
CA GLN A 214 -21.35 9.10 -15.36
C GLN A 214 -21.47 7.60 -15.06
N LEU A 215 -20.64 7.09 -14.15
CA LEU A 215 -20.70 5.71 -13.69
C LEU A 215 -21.95 5.44 -12.87
N LEU A 216 -22.35 6.37 -12.00
CA LEU A 216 -23.55 6.22 -11.19
C LEU A 216 -24.79 6.16 -12.07
N GLU A 217 -24.89 7.04 -13.07
CA GLU A 217 -25.96 7.04 -14.05
C GLU A 217 -26.04 5.72 -14.82
N ALA A 218 -24.90 5.23 -15.33
CA ALA A 218 -24.87 3.98 -16.09
C ALA A 218 -25.28 2.77 -15.23
N VAL A 219 -24.76 2.68 -14.01
CA VAL A 219 -25.11 1.59 -13.08
C VAL A 219 -26.58 1.64 -12.67
N CYS A 220 -27.12 2.84 -12.44
CA CYS A 220 -28.53 3.04 -12.13
C CYS A 220 -29.46 2.67 -13.30
N ALA A 221 -29.11 3.06 -14.52
CA ALA A 221 -29.89 2.75 -15.73
C ALA A 221 -30.04 1.23 -15.94
N VAL A 222 -28.95 0.47 -15.75
CA VAL A 222 -28.96 -1.00 -15.90
C VAL A 222 -29.81 -1.72 -14.86
N ASN A 223 -30.11 -1.07 -13.72
CA ASN A 223 -30.83 -1.67 -12.59
C ASN A 223 -32.19 -1.01 -12.32
N ASP A 224 -32.70 -0.16 -13.21
CA ASP A 224 -33.97 0.57 -13.06
C ASP A 224 -34.08 1.36 -11.74
N LEU A 225 -32.98 1.98 -11.30
CA LEU A 225 -32.90 2.77 -10.07
C LEU A 225 -32.53 4.22 -10.33
N THR A 226 -32.82 5.10 -9.37
CA THR A 226 -32.38 6.49 -9.40
C THR A 226 -31.07 6.68 -8.63
N PRO A 227 -30.19 7.61 -9.05
CA PRO A 227 -28.94 7.93 -8.35
C PRO A 227 -29.12 8.22 -6.85
N SER A 228 -30.19 8.92 -6.48
CA SER A 228 -30.53 9.24 -5.08
C SER A 228 -30.81 8.01 -4.22
N ALA A 229 -31.26 6.89 -4.80
CA ALA A 229 -31.48 5.65 -4.07
C ALA A 229 -30.16 5.00 -3.61
N ILE A 230 -29.09 5.19 -4.39
CA ILE A 230 -27.78 4.56 -4.15
C ILE A 230 -26.98 5.31 -3.09
N THR A 231 -27.06 6.64 -3.05
CA THR A 231 -26.38 7.47 -2.03
C THR A 231 -27.02 7.36 -0.64
N GLY A 232 -28.28 6.92 -0.55
CA GLY A 232 -29.00 6.72 0.70
C GLY A 232 -28.55 5.53 1.57
N SER A 233 -29.33 5.24 2.63
CA SER A 233 -29.11 4.15 3.59
C SER A 233 -30.09 2.98 3.44
N SER A 234 -30.85 2.92 2.35
CA SER A 234 -31.83 1.85 2.12
C SER A 234 -31.17 0.47 2.14
N LYS A 235 -31.87 -0.46 2.80
CA LYS A 235 -31.51 -1.88 2.98
C LYS A 235 -32.19 -2.81 1.98
N GLU A 236 -32.99 -2.27 1.06
CA GLU A 236 -33.62 -3.06 0.02
C GLU A 236 -32.57 -3.80 -0.82
N ARG A 237 -32.80 -5.10 -1.07
CA ARG A 237 -31.80 -5.99 -1.65
C ARG A 237 -31.31 -5.50 -3.03
N ALA A 238 -32.22 -4.98 -3.86
CA ALA A 238 -31.89 -4.43 -5.18
C ALA A 238 -30.98 -3.19 -5.09
N ILE A 239 -31.27 -2.29 -4.16
CA ILE A 239 -30.49 -1.06 -3.92
C ILE A 239 -29.10 -1.41 -3.36
N VAL A 240 -29.03 -2.32 -2.40
CA VAL A 240 -27.74 -2.77 -1.83
C VAL A 240 -26.86 -3.41 -2.89
N ARG A 241 -27.43 -4.26 -3.75
CA ARG A 241 -26.72 -4.90 -4.86
C ARG A 241 -26.19 -3.88 -5.86
N THR A 242 -27.03 -2.96 -6.30
CA THR A 242 -26.65 -1.90 -7.26
C THR A 242 -25.57 -0.98 -6.70
N ARG A 243 -25.66 -0.65 -5.41
CA ARG A 243 -24.62 0.12 -4.70
C ARG A 243 -23.28 -0.61 -4.68
N ARG A 244 -23.27 -1.92 -4.45
CA ARG A 244 -22.05 -2.74 -4.51
C ARG A 244 -21.48 -2.79 -5.93
N LEU A 245 -22.33 -2.90 -6.95
CA LEU A 245 -21.92 -2.84 -8.35
C LEU A 245 -21.23 -1.50 -8.66
N PHE A 246 -21.84 -0.38 -8.27
CA PHE A 246 -21.27 0.96 -8.46
C PHE A 246 -19.90 1.10 -7.79
N MET A 247 -19.79 0.69 -6.52
CA MET A 247 -18.53 0.72 -5.77
C MET A 247 -17.46 -0.13 -6.46
N TYR A 248 -17.81 -1.35 -6.88
CA TYR A 248 -16.88 -2.27 -7.53
C TYR A 248 -16.41 -1.73 -8.88
N TYR A 249 -17.36 -1.32 -9.73
CA TYR A 249 -17.06 -0.80 -11.06
C TYR A 249 -16.17 0.45 -10.97
N SER A 250 -16.52 1.39 -10.10
CA SER A 250 -15.77 2.64 -9.93
C SER A 250 -14.32 2.41 -9.53
N VAL A 251 -14.08 1.49 -8.59
CA VAL A 251 -12.73 1.23 -8.07
C VAL A 251 -11.91 0.32 -8.99
N TYR A 252 -12.50 -0.77 -9.49
CA TYR A 252 -11.76 -1.85 -10.14
C TYR A 252 -11.80 -1.82 -11.66
N LEU A 253 -12.82 -1.20 -12.27
CA LEU A 253 -12.97 -1.15 -13.72
C LEU A 253 -12.68 0.26 -14.27
N ALA A 254 -13.14 1.30 -13.58
CA ALA A 254 -12.92 2.69 -14.00
C ALA A 254 -11.68 3.37 -13.37
N GLY A 255 -11.08 2.75 -12.36
CA GLY A 255 -9.80 3.21 -11.77
C GLY A 255 -9.91 4.39 -10.80
N HIS A 256 -11.09 4.70 -10.26
CA HIS A 256 -11.25 5.73 -9.24
C HIS A 256 -10.65 5.30 -7.91
N ARG A 257 -10.12 6.25 -7.15
CA ARG A 257 -9.61 5.96 -5.81
C ARG A 257 -10.76 5.64 -4.88
N MET A 258 -10.56 4.67 -4.00
CA MET A 258 -11.58 4.25 -3.04
C MET A 258 -12.02 5.40 -2.12
N VAL A 259 -11.11 6.30 -1.76
CA VAL A 259 -11.40 7.52 -0.97
C VAL A 259 -12.35 8.48 -1.69
N ASP A 260 -12.25 8.56 -3.02
CA ASP A 260 -13.11 9.45 -3.82
C ASP A 260 -14.51 8.85 -3.91
N VAL A 261 -14.61 7.53 -4.12
CA VAL A 261 -15.89 6.80 -4.12
C VAL A 261 -16.55 6.85 -2.74
N ALA A 262 -15.77 6.71 -1.66
CA ALA A 262 -16.25 6.79 -0.29
C ALA A 262 -16.81 8.19 0.03
N SER A 263 -16.04 9.23 -0.32
CA SER A 263 -16.46 10.63 -0.17
C SER A 263 -17.71 10.93 -0.99
N TYR A 264 -17.77 10.44 -2.23
CA TYR A 264 -18.90 10.64 -3.15
C TYR A 264 -20.20 10.02 -2.60
N LEU A 265 -20.12 8.85 -1.96
CA LEU A 265 -21.28 8.17 -1.38
C LEU A 265 -21.60 8.58 0.06
N GLY A 266 -20.78 9.44 0.69
CA GLY A 266 -20.88 9.73 2.13
C GLY A 266 -20.72 8.49 3.00
N LYS A 267 -19.79 7.58 2.65
CA LYS A 267 -19.52 6.32 3.37
C LYS A 267 -18.06 6.27 3.83
N SER A 268 -17.77 5.38 4.79
CA SER A 268 -16.38 5.10 5.17
C SER A 268 -15.70 4.19 4.13
N ASN A 269 -14.37 4.28 4.05
CA ASN A 269 -13.56 3.41 3.18
C ASN A 269 -13.81 1.92 3.44
N GLY A 270 -13.99 1.53 4.71
CA GLY A 270 -14.28 0.14 5.07
C GLY A 270 -15.58 -0.40 4.45
N ILE A 271 -16.62 0.44 4.28
CA ILE A 271 -17.85 0.05 3.58
C ILE A 271 -17.57 -0.24 2.11
N ILE A 272 -16.69 0.55 1.47
CA ILE A 272 -16.31 0.32 0.07
C ILE A 272 -15.49 -0.97 -0.04
N THR A 273 -14.53 -1.22 0.87
CA THR A 273 -13.75 -2.46 0.90
C THR A 273 -14.64 -3.69 1.01
N ILE A 274 -15.54 -3.73 2.02
CA ILE A 274 -16.46 -4.86 2.23
C ILE A 274 -17.36 -5.08 1.00
N ALA A 275 -17.93 -4.00 0.46
CA ALA A 275 -18.82 -4.07 -0.68
C ALA A 275 -18.12 -4.63 -1.93
N THR A 276 -16.91 -4.15 -2.21
CA THR A 276 -16.17 -4.56 -3.39
C THR A 276 -15.59 -5.96 -3.27
N ASN A 277 -15.13 -6.37 -2.08
CA ASN A 277 -14.68 -7.74 -1.84
C ASN A 277 -15.82 -8.75 -1.98
N SER A 278 -17.03 -8.42 -1.51
CA SER A 278 -18.21 -9.28 -1.73
C SER A 278 -18.53 -9.49 -3.22
N VAL A 279 -18.30 -8.48 -4.08
CA VAL A 279 -18.48 -8.62 -5.54
C VAL A 279 -17.35 -9.45 -6.15
N LYS A 280 -16.10 -9.24 -5.72
CA LYS A 280 -14.95 -10.06 -6.15
C LYS A 280 -15.17 -11.54 -5.84
N GLU A 281 -15.58 -11.86 -4.63
CA GLU A 281 -15.86 -13.23 -4.20
C GLU A 281 -16.94 -13.87 -5.08
N ALA A 282 -18.04 -13.15 -5.32
CA ALA A 282 -19.11 -13.64 -6.17
C ALA A 282 -18.67 -13.87 -7.62
N LEU A 283 -17.80 -13.02 -8.17
CA LEU A 283 -17.21 -13.22 -9.49
C LEU A 283 -16.27 -14.44 -9.53
N ARG A 284 -15.50 -14.70 -8.46
CA ARG A 284 -14.62 -15.87 -8.35
C ARG A 284 -15.40 -17.19 -8.31
N GLU A 285 -16.53 -17.20 -7.63
CA GLU A 285 -17.43 -18.36 -7.55
C GLU A 285 -18.25 -18.58 -8.86
N LYS A 286 -18.00 -17.78 -9.91
CA LYS A 286 -18.72 -17.80 -11.19
C LYS A 286 -20.23 -17.55 -11.04
N HIS A 287 -20.63 -16.66 -10.14
CA HIS A 287 -22.01 -16.16 -10.12
C HIS A 287 -22.26 -15.30 -11.37
N GLY A 288 -22.79 -15.93 -12.42
CA GLY A 288 -22.98 -15.33 -13.75
C GLY A 288 -23.82 -14.06 -13.76
N GLU A 289 -24.59 -13.78 -12.70
CA GLU A 289 -25.37 -12.56 -12.59
C GLU A 289 -24.51 -11.29 -12.44
N TRP A 290 -23.35 -11.34 -11.76
CA TRP A 290 -22.48 -10.16 -11.61
C TRP A 290 -21.74 -9.85 -12.91
N GLU A 291 -21.28 -10.88 -13.63
CA GLU A 291 -20.67 -10.72 -14.95
C GLU A 291 -21.66 -10.14 -15.96
N ALA A 292 -22.92 -10.59 -15.92
CA ALA A 292 -23.99 -10.04 -16.74
C ALA A 292 -24.23 -8.55 -16.41
N SER A 293 -24.32 -8.18 -15.13
CA SER A 293 -24.48 -6.79 -14.72
C SER A 293 -23.31 -5.90 -15.15
N ILE A 294 -22.06 -6.37 -15.03
CA ILE A 294 -20.87 -5.62 -15.48
C ILE A 294 -20.92 -5.39 -16.99
N ARG A 295 -21.19 -6.43 -17.78
CA ARG A 295 -21.31 -6.31 -19.24
C ARG A 295 -22.41 -5.32 -19.65
N SER A 296 -23.55 -5.31 -18.96
CA SER A 296 -24.62 -4.35 -19.22
C SER A 296 -24.19 -2.91 -18.93
N VAL A 297 -23.40 -2.67 -17.87
CA VAL A 297 -22.84 -1.33 -17.56
C VAL A 297 -21.82 -0.90 -18.61
N GLU A 298 -20.97 -1.80 -19.07
CA GLU A 298 -20.00 -1.52 -20.15
C GLU A 298 -20.72 -1.14 -21.45
N GLN A 299 -21.80 -1.85 -21.81
CA GLN A 299 -22.62 -1.53 -22.98
C GLN A 299 -23.29 -0.16 -22.85
N GLU A 300 -23.83 0.16 -21.68
CA GLU A 300 -24.44 1.46 -21.39
C GLU A 300 -23.42 2.60 -21.52
N LEU A 301 -22.22 2.45 -20.95
CA LEU A 301 -21.14 3.44 -21.07
C LEU A 301 -20.66 3.62 -22.51
N ALA A 302 -20.50 2.50 -23.24
CA ALA A 302 -20.11 2.53 -24.65
C ALA A 302 -21.15 3.26 -25.52
N SER A 303 -22.45 3.08 -25.24
CA SER A 303 -23.54 3.79 -25.94
C SER A 303 -23.45 5.31 -25.76
N LYS A 304 -22.83 5.78 -24.68
CA LYS A 304 -22.60 7.20 -24.36
C LYS A 304 -21.21 7.70 -24.77
N ASN A 305 -20.44 6.91 -25.51
CA ASN A 305 -19.04 7.18 -25.89
C ASN A 305 -18.09 7.38 -24.69
N LEU A 306 -18.36 6.70 -23.58
CA LEU A 306 -17.50 6.68 -22.39
C LEU A 306 -16.71 5.37 -22.40
N LYS A 307 -15.37 5.43 -22.30
CA LYS A 307 -14.47 4.27 -22.29
C LYS A 307 -13.66 4.21 -21.01
#